data_AF-A0A1F4UPI7-F1
#
_entry.id   AF-A0A1F4UPI7-F1
#
_cell.length_a   1.000
_cell.length_b   1.000
_cell.length_c   1.000
_cell.angle_alpha   90.00
_cell.angle_beta   90.00
_cell.angle_gamma   90.00
#
_symmetry.space_group_name_H-M   'P 1'
#
loop_
_entity.id
_entity.type
_entity.pdbx_description
1 polymer ?
#
loop_
_entity_poly.entity_id
_entity_poly.type
_entity_poly.pdbx_seq_one_letter_code
_entity_poly.pdbx_strand_id
1 'polypeptide(L)' 'MAENKIRLARLLNINQVAKILGVVPTTLRRWDKSGKLKAIRIGNRRGVGERRYRREDIIELITRIEQNNA' A
#
# COMPACT_ATOMS: atom_id res chain seq x y z
N MET A 1 -6.29 27.56 -10.89
CA MET A 1 -5.21 26.69 -10.37
C MET A 1 -5.78 25.30 -10.27
N ALA A 2 -5.27 24.34 -11.04
CA ALA A 2 -5.82 22.99 -11.06
C ALA A 2 -5.51 22.31 -9.71
N GLU A 3 -6.54 22.00 -8.93
CA GLU A 3 -6.43 21.08 -7.80
C GLU A 3 -5.79 19.80 -8.31
N ASN A 4 -4.54 19.57 -7.93
CA ASN A 4 -3.83 18.35 -8.27
C ASN A 4 -4.36 17.23 -7.38
N LYS A 5 -5.61 16.83 -7.62
CA LYS A 5 -6.28 15.73 -6.95
C LYS A 5 -5.50 14.49 -7.33
N ILE A 6 -4.64 14.01 -6.42
CA ILE A 6 -3.84 12.80 -6.60
C ILE A 6 -4.81 11.66 -6.92
N ARG A 7 -5.00 11.38 -8.22
CA ARG A 7 -5.75 10.22 -8.70
C ARG A 7 -4.88 9.01 -8.47
N LEU A 8 -4.80 8.56 -7.21
CA LEU A 8 -4.20 7.26 -6.92
C LEU A 8 -4.95 6.21 -7.73
N ALA A 9 -4.21 5.43 -8.52
CA ALA A 9 -4.78 4.27 -9.18
C ALA A 9 -5.48 3.40 -8.12
N ARG A 10 -6.58 2.72 -8.49
CA ARG A 10 -7.30 1.80 -7.58
C ARG A 10 -6.35 0.79 -6.93
N LEU A 11 -5.29 0.43 -7.64
CA LEU A 11 -4.25 -0.49 -7.21
C LEU A 11 -2.86 0.12 -7.40
N LEU A 12 -2.11 0.18 -6.32
CA LEU A 12 -0.75 0.72 -6.27
C LEU A 12 0.26 -0.42 -6.18
N ASN A 13 1.40 -0.27 -6.84
CA ASN A 13 2.49 -1.22 -6.68
C ASN A 13 3.26 -0.96 -5.37
N ILE A 14 4.07 -1.93 -4.93
CA ILE A 14 4.82 -1.84 -3.68
C ILE A 14 5.74 -0.61 -3.60
N ASN A 15 6.30 -0.16 -4.72
CA ASN A 15 7.22 0.99 -4.75
C ASN A 15 6.46 2.31 -4.58
N GLN A 16 5.27 2.43 -5.17
CA GLN A 16 4.39 3.58 -4.99
C GLN A 16 3.92 3.69 -3.54
N VAL A 17 3.49 2.58 -2.94
CA VAL A 17 3.09 2.55 -1.52
C VAL A 17 4.26 2.89 -0.61
N ALA A 18 5.44 2.36 -0.90
CA ALA A 18 6.66 2.65 -0.16
C ALA A 18 6.96 4.16 -0.15
N LYS A 19 6.82 4.81 -1.32
CA LYS A 19 7.00 6.26 -1.46
C LYS A 19 5.94 7.07 -0.71
N ILE A 20 4.67 6.64 -0.73
CA ILE A 20 3.57 7.32 -0.03
C ILE A 20 3.75 7.25 1.49
N LEU A 21 4.12 6.07 2.00
CA LEU A 21 4.25 5.83 3.44
C LEU A 21 5.63 6.19 4.00
N GLY A 22 6.59 6.58 3.13
CA GLY A 22 7.95 6.92 3.53
C GLY A 22 8.74 5.71 4.06
N VAL A 23 8.41 4.49 3.63
CA VAL A 23 9.06 3.24 4.11
C VAL A 23 9.75 2.49 2.98
N VAL A 24 10.70 1.64 3.31
CA VAL A 24 11.38 0.77 2.33
C VAL A 24 10.43 -0.36 1.88
N PRO A 25 10.43 -0.79 0.60
CA PRO A 25 9.57 -1.87 0.11
C PRO A 25 9.69 -3.19 0.90
N THR A 26 10.84 -3.45 1.52
CA THR A 26 11.05 -4.61 2.39
C THR A 26 10.14 -4.57 3.63
N THR A 27 9.88 -3.39 4.19
CA THR A 27 8.93 -3.17 5.29
C THR A 27 7.52 -3.54 4.88
N LEU A 28 7.10 -3.16 3.66
CA LEU A 28 5.79 -3.55 3.13
C LEU A 28 5.66 -5.06 2.92
N ARG A 29 6.74 -5.76 2.55
CA ARG A 29 6.77 -7.23 2.49
C ARG A 29 6.64 -7.87 3.88
N ARG A 30 7.20 -7.24 4.91
CA ARG A 30 7.03 -7.69 6.30
C ARG A 30 5.58 -7.48 6.76
N TRP A 31 4.97 -6.35 6.42
CA TRP A 31 3.57 -6.07 6.73
C TRP A 31 2.58 -6.98 5.99
N ASP A 32 2.89 -7.37 4.75
CA ASP A 32 2.16 -8.41 4.02
C ASP A 32 2.21 -9.75 4.77
N LYS A 33 3.39 -10.15 5.26
CA LYS A 33 3.55 -11.37 6.06
C LYS A 33 2.86 -11.28 7.42
N SER A 34 2.88 -10.12 8.07
CA SER A 34 2.29 -9.92 9.39
C SER A 34 0.79 -9.60 9.35
N GLY A 35 0.18 -9.52 8.16
CA GLY A 35 -1.23 -9.14 8.00
C GLY A 35 -1.54 -7.66 8.32
N LYS A 36 -0.52 -6.81 8.52
CA LYS A 36 -0.72 -5.38 8.81
C LYS A 36 -1.20 -4.59 7.59
N LEU A 37 -0.76 -4.99 6.39
CA LEU A 37 -1.19 -4.43 5.13
C LEU A 37 -1.26 -5.54 4.10
N LYS A 38 -2.47 -5.96 3.73
CA LYS A 38 -2.70 -7.13 2.88
C LYS A 38 -2.47 -6.76 1.42
N ALA A 39 -1.49 -7.39 0.77
CA ALA A 39 -1.29 -7.21 -0.66
C ALA A 39 -2.23 -8.15 -1.44
N ILE A 40 -2.83 -7.63 -2.50
CA ILE A 40 -3.45 -8.42 -3.55
C ILE A 40 -2.34 -8.95 -4.45
N ARG A 41 -2.31 -10.25 -4.66
CA ARG A 41 -1.35 -10.90 -5.55
C ARG A 41 -2.00 -11.02 -6.93
N ILE A 42 -1.47 -10.28 -7.90
CA ILE A 42 -1.91 -10.35 -9.30
C ILE A 42 -0.88 -11.17 -10.08
N GLY A 43 -1.28 -12.35 -10.55
CA GLY A 43 -0.43 -13.23 -11.34
C GLY A 43 -1.11 -14.56 -11.64
N ASN A 44 -0.76 -15.16 -12.78
CA ASN A 44 -1.39 -16.39 -13.27
C ASN A 44 -0.78 -17.67 -12.65
N ARG A 45 0.24 -17.55 -11.79
CA ARG A 45 0.93 -18.68 -11.13
C ARG A 45 0.79 -18.57 -9.61
N ARG A 46 0.40 -19.68 -8.96
CA ARG A 46 0.34 -19.79 -7.49
C ARG A 46 1.67 -19.37 -6.88
N GLY A 47 1.64 -18.34 -6.02
CA GLY A 47 2.81 -17.85 -5.29
C GLY A 47 3.71 -16.85 -6.04
N VAL A 48 3.52 -16.65 -7.35
CA VAL A 48 4.31 -15.72 -8.16
C VAL A 48 3.35 -14.66 -8.72
N GLY A 49 2.99 -13.70 -7.88
CA GLY A 49 2.13 -12.58 -8.25
C GLY A 49 2.73 -11.25 -7.81
N GLU A 50 2.53 -10.21 -8.61
CA GLU A 50 2.85 -8.86 -8.23
C GLU A 50 2.01 -8.43 -7.03
N ARG A 51 2.65 -7.78 -6.06
CA ARG A 51 1.94 -7.20 -4.91
C ARG A 51 1.34 -5.87 -5.33
N ARG A 52 0.01 -5.83 -5.30
CA ARG A 52 -0.79 -4.64 -5.52
C ARG A 52 -1.58 -4.33 -4.26
N TYR A 53 -1.63 -3.06 -3.92
CA TYR A 53 -2.29 -2.58 -2.71
C TYR A 53 -3.45 -1.69 -3.12
N ARG A 54 -4.59 -1.87 -2.47
CA ARG A 54 -5.74 -0.99 -2.66
C ARG A 54 -5.43 0.37 -2.08
N ARG A 55 -5.93 1.43 -2.74
CA ARG A 55 -5.75 2.78 -2.21
C ARG A 55 -6.47 2.96 -0.89
N GLU A 56 -7.61 2.29 -0.72
CA GLU A 56 -8.45 2.35 0.47
C GLU A 56 -7.69 1.81 1.69
N ASP A 57 -7.08 0.62 1.56
CA ASP A 57 -6.29 0.00 2.62
C ASP A 57 -5.10 0.89 3.06
N ILE A 58 -4.51 1.63 2.14
CA ILE A 58 -3.38 2.54 2.45
C ILE A 58 -3.88 3.77 3.21
N ILE A 59 -5.00 4.36 2.77
CA ILE A 59 -5.61 5.52 3.45
C ILE A 59 -6.02 5.14 4.87
N GLU A 60 -6.70 3.99 5.03
CA GLU A 60 -7.09 3.47 6.34
C GLU A 60 -5.87 3.26 7.25
N LEU A 61 -4.77 2.72 6.70
CA LEU A 61 -3.54 2.53 7.46
C LEU A 61 -2.94 3.88 7.91
N ILE A 62 -2.92 4.90 7.05
CA ILE A 62 -2.42 6.24 7.40
C ILE A 62 -3.27 6.84 8.50
N THR A 63 -4.60 6.85 8.35
CA THR A 63 -5.53 7.36 9.38
C THR A 63 -5.31 6.63 10.70
N ARG A 64 -5.13 5.31 10.67
CA ARG A 64 -4.86 4.54 11.88
C ARG A 64 -3.51 4.88 12.53
N ILE A 65 -2.47 5.15 11.73
CA ILE A 65 -1.15 5.55 12.26
C ILE A 65 -1.25 6.94 12.90
N GLU A 66 -1.95 7.89 12.27
CA GLU A 66 -2.16 9.23 12.82
C GLU A 66 -2.91 9.17 14.16
N GLN A 67 -3.95 8.35 14.27
CA GLN A 67 -4.73 8.17 15.52
C GLN A 67 -3.95 7.52 16.67
N ASN A 68 -2.92 6.70 16.38
CA ASN A 68 -2.10 6.09 17.43
C ASN A 68 -0.96 6.99 17.92
N ASN A 69 -0.70 8.10 17.22
CA ASN A 69 0.35 9.06 17.58
C ASN A 69 -0.22 10.32 18.27
N ALA A 70 -1.55 10.38 18.48
CA ALA A 70 -2.25 11.43 19.22
C ALA A 70 -2.61 10.92 20.62
#